data_AF-A0A178J8J8-F1
#
_entry.id   AF-A0A178J8J8-F1
#
_cell.length_a   1.000
_cell.length_b   1.000
_cell.length_c   1.000
_cell.angle_alpha   90.00
_cell.angle_beta   90.00
_cell.angle_gamma   90.00
#
_symmetry.space_group_name_H-M   'P 1'
#
loop_
_entity.id
_entity.type
_entity.pdbx_description
1 polymer ?
#
loop_
_entity_poly.entity_id
_entity_poly.type
_entity_poly.pdbx_seq_one_letter_code
_entity_poly.pdbx_strand_id
1 'polypeptide(L)' 'MNIAVVLGLALIAFTIWDLVKEETDTILILDWWGWFDVSKASHPIAYWFIIAFQFGLGVYFLYQGFSA' A
#
# COMPACT_ATOMS: atom_id res chain seq x y z
N MET A 1 -4.67 -0.50 21.85
CA MET A 1 -4.15 0.03 20.57
C MET A 1 -5.22 -0.22 19.52
N ASN A 2 -5.74 0.84 18.90
CA ASN A 2 -6.87 0.72 17.98
C ASN A 2 -6.43 -0.10 16.75
N ILE A 3 -7.22 -1.09 16.33
CA ILE A 3 -6.82 -2.02 15.26
C ILE A 3 -6.54 -1.29 13.94
N ALA A 4 -7.22 -0.17 13.72
CA ALA A 4 -6.98 0.74 12.59
C ALA A 4 -5.57 1.33 12.59
N VAL A 5 -5.00 1.66 13.76
CA VAL A 5 -3.61 2.15 13.85
C VAL A 5 -2.62 1.05 13.44
N VAL A 6 -2.85 -0.19 13.88
CA VAL A 6 -2.02 -1.34 13.52
C VAL A 6 -2.03 -1.59 12.02
N LEU A 7 -3.22 -1.59 11.41
CA LEU A 7 -3.40 -1.77 9.97
C LEU A 7 -2.76 -0.62 9.17
N GLY A 8 -2.92 0.62 9.62
CA GLY A 8 -2.29 1.79 8.98
C GLY A 8 -0.76 1.72 9.00
N LEU A 9 -0.17 1.39 10.14
CA LEU A 9 1.29 1.21 10.26
C LEU A 9 1.80 0.06 9.39
N ALA A 10 1.12 -1.08 9.38
CA ALA A 10 1.50 -2.22 8.56
C ALA A 10 1.46 -1.88 7.07
N LEU A 11 0.41 -1.20 6.61
CA LEU A 11 0.26 -0.80 5.21
C LEU A 11 1.35 0.19 4.78
N ILE A 12 1.71 1.15 5.64
CA ILE A 12 2.81 2.09 5.37
C ILE A 12 4.16 1.34 5.32
N ALA A 13 4.39 0.39 6.23
CA ALA A 13 5.60 -0.42 6.20
C ALA A 13 5.72 -1.23 4.90
N PHE A 14 4.63 -1.82 4.41
CA PHE A 14 4.58 -2.47 3.10
C PHE A 14 4.82 -1.49 1.95
N THR A 15 4.23 -0.29 1.99
CA THR A 15 4.47 0.74 0.97
C THR A 15 5.95 1.12 0.88
N ILE A 16 6.63 1.26 2.02
CA ILE A 16 8.07 1.55 2.08
C ILE A 16 8.88 0.38 1.53
N TRP A 17 8.48 -0.85 1.86
CA TRP A 17 9.11 -2.05 1.35
C TRP A 17 9.01 -2.16 -0.17
N ASP A 18 7.83 -1.89 -0.72
CA ASP A 18 7.57 -1.86 -2.17
C ASP A 18 8.41 -0.75 -2.85
N LEU A 19 8.55 0.41 -2.21
CA LEU A 19 9.42 1.49 -2.66
C LEU A 19 10.90 1.09 -2.73
N VAL A 20 11.37 0.30 -1.76
CA VAL A 20 12.78 -0.17 -1.72
C VAL A 20 13.02 -1.26 -2.75
N LYS A 21 12.04 -2.13 -2.99
CA LYS A 21 12.13 -3.17 -4.02
C LYS A 21 11.87 -2.67 -5.44
N GLU A 22 11.29 -1.48 -5.58
CA GLU A 22 10.78 -0.94 -6.85
C GLU A 22 9.76 -1.85 -7.56
N GLU A 23 9.09 -2.70 -6.77
CA GLU A 23 8.13 -3.70 -7.18
C GLU A 23 6.95 -3.69 -6.22
N THR A 24 5.74 -3.87 -6.75
CA THR A 24 4.53 -3.88 -5.95
C THR A 24 3.74 -5.15 -6.20
N ASP A 25 3.69 -6.00 -5.17
CA ASP A 25 2.85 -7.19 -5.14
C ASP A 25 1.41 -6.75 -4.80
N THR A 26 0.56 -6.64 -5.82
CA THR A 26 -0.85 -6.20 -5.69
C THR A 26 -1.79 -7.21 -5.01
N ILE A 27 -1.26 -8.14 -4.22
CA ILE A 27 -2.00 -9.19 -3.50
C ILE A 27 -2.99 -8.58 -2.48
N LEU A 28 -2.69 -7.41 -1.92
CA LEU A 28 -3.38 -6.91 -0.72
C LEU A 28 -4.60 -6.01 -0.94
N ILE A 29 -4.79 -5.44 -2.13
CA ILE A 29 -5.79 -4.36 -2.32
C ILE A 29 -6.94 -4.75 -3.24
N LEU A 30 -6.71 -5.67 -4.18
CA LEU A 30 -7.68 -6.02 -5.20
C LEU A 30 -7.48 -7.50 -5.57
N ASP A 31 -8.25 -8.38 -4.92
CA ASP A 31 -8.22 -9.85 -5.10
C ASP A 31 -8.33 -10.29 -6.59
N TRP A 32 -8.86 -9.42 -7.46
CA TRP A 32 -8.99 -9.63 -8.92
C TRP A 32 -7.81 -9.14 -9.77
N TRP A 33 -6.82 -8.45 -9.19
CA TRP A 33 -5.57 -8.00 -9.85
C TRP A 33 -4.37 -8.89 -9.51
N GLY A 34 -4.61 -10.00 -8.80
CA GLY A 34 -3.63 -10.76 -8.02
C GLY A 34 -2.49 -11.48 -8.76
N TRP A 35 -2.19 -11.14 -10.01
CA TRP A 35 -1.16 -11.80 -10.82
C TRP A 35 -0.20 -10.82 -11.51
N PHE A 36 -0.35 -9.51 -11.30
CA PHE A 36 0.53 -8.51 -11.90
C PHE A 36 1.62 -8.10 -10.92
N ASP A 37 2.82 -8.61 -11.17
CA ASP A 37 4.07 -8.09 -10.62
C ASP A 37 4.31 -6.71 -11.26
N VAL A 38 3.89 -5.65 -10.56
CA VAL A 38 3.96 -4.28 -11.07
C VAL A 38 5.30 -3.69 -10.63
N SER A 39 6.29 -3.76 -11.53
CA SER A 39 7.56 -3.10 -11.33
C SER A 39 7.56 -1.67 -11.88
N LYS A 40 8.31 -0.79 -11.23
CA LYS A 40 8.56 0.58 -11.69
C LYS A 40 9.13 0.62 -13.11
N ALA A 41 9.91 -0.40 -13.49
CA ALA A 41 10.55 -0.50 -14.79
C ALA A 41 9.58 -0.89 -15.91
N SER A 42 8.63 -1.79 -15.64
CA SER A 42 7.67 -2.28 -16.65
C SER A 42 6.46 -1.37 -16.79
N HIS A 43 5.90 -0.90 -15.66
CA HIS A 43 4.66 -0.16 -15.61
C HIS A 43 4.76 1.01 -14.61
N PRO A 44 5.54 2.06 -14.93
CA PRO A 44 5.84 3.15 -14.00
C PRO A 44 4.59 3.89 -13.52
N ILE A 45 3.59 4.09 -14.39
CA ILE A 45 2.35 4.78 -14.04
C ILE A 45 1.52 3.95 -13.04
N ALA A 46 1.36 2.65 -13.32
CA ALA A 46 0.61 1.75 -12.44
C ALA A 46 1.30 1.61 -11.08
N TYR A 47 2.63 1.45 -11.08
CA TYR A 47 3.45 1.42 -9.87
C TYR A 47 3.19 2.65 -8.99
N TRP A 48 3.36 3.87 -9.52
CA TRP A 48 3.13 5.09 -8.74
C TRP A 48 1.68 5.25 -8.27
N PHE A 49 0.71 4.81 -9.07
CA PHE A 49 -0.70 4.84 -8.67
C PHE A 49 -0.98 3.91 -7.48
N ILE A 50 -0.42 2.69 -7.50
CA ILE A 50 -0.60 1.73 -6.42
C ILE A 50 0.11 2.22 -5.15
N ILE A 51 1.34 2.70 -5.25
CA ILE A 51 2.08 3.29 -4.13
C ILE A 51 1.31 4.45 -3.50
N ALA A 52 0.80 5.38 -4.31
CA ALA A 52 0.02 6.53 -3.83
C ALA A 52 -1.28 6.07 -3.13
N PHE A 53 -1.94 5.04 -3.67
CA PHE A 53 -3.16 4.49 -3.11
C PHE A 53 -2.90 3.76 -1.79
N GLN A 54 -1.88 2.89 -1.72
CA GLN A 54 -1.41 2.23 -0.49
C GLN A 54 -1.07 3.28 0.58
N PHE A 55 -0.28 4.29 0.24
CA PHE A 55 0.06 5.35 1.18
C PHE A 55 -1.17 6.10 1.70
N GLY A 56 -2.09 6.49 0.80
CA GLY A 56 -3.32 7.18 1.15
C GLY A 56 -4.23 6.36 2.08
N LEU A 57 -4.40 5.07 1.80
CA LEU A 57 -5.14 4.16 2.68
C LEU A 57 -4.47 4.01 4.05
N GLY A 58 -3.15 3.94 4.09
CA GLY A 58 -2.40 3.81 5.34
C GLY A 58 -2.59 5.03 6.24
N VAL A 59 -2.48 6.23 5.64
CA VAL A 59 -2.76 7.50 6.33
C VAL A 59 -4.22 7.57 6.79
N TYR A 60 -5.17 7.13 5.96
CA TYR A 60 -6.59 7.11 6.33
C TYR A 60 -6.86 6.21 7.54
N PHE A 61 -6.28 5.00 7.56
CA PHE A 61 -6.41 4.08 8.70
C PHE A 61 -5.76 4.63 9.97
N LEU A 62 -4.61 5.29 9.86
CA LEU A 62 -4.00 5.99 10.99
C LEU A 62 -4.92 7.11 11.51
N TYR A 63 -5.45 7.95 10.62
CA TYR A 63 -6.35 9.04 10.98
C TYR A 63 -7.60 8.53 11.72
N GLN A 64 -8.26 7.51 11.17
CA GLN A 64 -9.41 6.89 11.83
C GLN A 64 -9.03 6.26 13.19
N GLY A 65 -7.88 5.62 13.28
CA GLY A 65 -7.41 4.99 14.50
C GLY A 65 -7.04 5.97 15.61
N PHE A 66 -6.65 7.21 15.27
CA PHE A 66 -6.39 8.30 16.23
C PHE A 66 -7.64 9.15 16.54
N SER A 67 -8.60 9.22 15.60
CA SER A 67 -9.86 9.94 15.77
C SER A 67 -10.93 9.14 16.54
N ALA A 68 -10.76 7.83 16.68
CA ALA A 68 -11.65 6.91 17.40
C ALA A 68 -11.17 6.62 18.82
#